data_AF-A0A2J8KN84-F1
#
_entry.id   AF-A0A2J8KN84-F1
#
_cell.length_a   1.000
_cell.length_b   1.000
_cell.length_c   1.000
_cell.angle_alpha   90.00
_cell.angle_beta   90.00
_cell.angle_gamma   90.00
#
_symmetry.space_group_name_H-M   'P 1'
#
loop_
_entity.id
_entity.type
_entity.pdbx_description
1 polymer ?
#
loop_
_entity_poly.entity_id
_entity_poly.type
_entity_poly.pdbx_seq_one_letter_code
_entity_poly.pdbx_strand_id
1 'polypeptide(L)'
;FFPSYPVMEKSLEFWRARDLARKMEALKPLFVEPRSKGGFSETISAYYARVAAPGSTGATFLAVCRGKFLSGQEWYRQQASRAVNQAIGRVIRHRQDYGAVFLCDHRFAFADARAQLPSWVRPHVRVYDNFGHVIRDVAQFFRVAERTMPAPAPRATAPNVREGEDAVSEAKSPGPLFSTRKAKSLDLHVPSLKQRSSGSPAAGDPESSLCVEYEQEPVPAR
;
A
#
# COMPACT_ATOMS: atom_id res chain seq x y z
N PHE A 1 4.87 -6.68 -14.67
CA PHE A 1 6.05 -7.48 -14.27
C PHE A 1 5.66 -8.45 -13.17
N PHE A 2 6.16 -9.68 -13.22
CA PHE A 2 5.92 -10.76 -12.27
C PHE A 2 7.22 -11.15 -11.55
N PRO A 3 7.13 -11.69 -10.32
CA PRO A 3 8.30 -12.07 -9.54
C PRO A 3 9.03 -13.32 -10.09
N SER A 4 8.33 -14.19 -10.82
CA SER A 4 8.91 -15.39 -11.42
C SER A 4 8.03 -15.93 -12.57
N TYR A 5 8.58 -16.84 -13.37
CA TYR A 5 7.84 -17.55 -14.43
C TYR A 5 6.63 -18.32 -13.88
N PRO A 6 6.77 -19.15 -12.83
CA PRO A 6 5.63 -19.88 -12.27
C PRO A 6 4.49 -18.97 -11.80
N VAL A 7 4.80 -17.82 -11.18
CA VAL A 7 3.78 -16.87 -10.73
C VAL A 7 3.07 -16.23 -11.92
N MET A 8 3.81 -15.86 -12.98
CA MET A 8 3.23 -15.34 -14.22
C MET A 8 2.32 -16.37 -14.89
N GLU A 9 2.76 -17.62 -14.99
CA GLU A 9 2.03 -18.73 -15.60
C GLU A 9 0.74 -19.05 -14.83
N LYS A 10 0.81 -19.25 -13.51
CA LYS A 10 -0.38 -19.45 -12.66
C LYS A 10 -1.35 -18.26 -12.75
N SER A 11 -0.86 -17.03 -12.78
CA SER A 11 -1.71 -15.84 -12.95
C SER A 11 -2.44 -15.84 -14.28
N LEU A 12 -1.72 -16.17 -15.37
CA LEU A 12 -2.29 -16.28 -16.71
C LEU A 12 -3.34 -17.39 -16.80
N GLU A 13 -3.07 -18.56 -16.23
CA GLU A 13 -4.03 -19.67 -16.15
C GLU A 13 -5.30 -19.24 -15.41
N PHE A 14 -5.15 -18.61 -14.25
CA PHE A 14 -6.27 -18.11 -13.45
C PHE A 14 -7.10 -17.07 -14.23
N TRP A 15 -6.44 -16.15 -14.95
CA TRP A 15 -7.12 -15.13 -15.76
C TRP A 15 -7.81 -15.72 -16.99
N ARG A 16 -7.21 -16.71 -17.65
CA ARG A 16 -7.81 -17.42 -18.79
C ARG A 16 -9.05 -18.20 -18.36
N ALA A 17 -8.98 -18.91 -17.23
CA ALA A 17 -10.10 -19.68 -16.69
C ALA A 17 -11.34 -18.81 -16.35
N ARG A 18 -11.18 -17.50 -16.19
CA ARG A 18 -12.24 -16.55 -15.80
C ARG A 18 -12.61 -15.56 -16.92
N ASP A 19 -12.15 -15.81 -18.15
CA ASP A 19 -12.31 -14.91 -19.30
C ASP A 19 -11.71 -13.50 -19.07
N LEU A 20 -10.87 -13.33 -18.05
CA LEU A 20 -10.22 -12.05 -17.73
C LEU A 20 -9.14 -11.71 -18.75
N ALA A 21 -8.36 -12.72 -19.17
CA ALA A 21 -7.34 -12.54 -20.20
C ALA A 21 -7.96 -12.03 -21.53
N ARG A 22 -9.08 -12.62 -21.96
CA ARG A 22 -9.78 -12.20 -23.18
C ARG A 22 -10.33 -10.77 -23.07
N LYS A 23 -10.91 -10.42 -21.92
CA LYS A 23 -11.37 -9.04 -21.65
C LYS A 23 -10.23 -8.03 -21.70
N MET A 24 -9.06 -8.39 -21.16
CA MET A 24 -7.87 -7.55 -21.24
C MET A 24 -7.38 -7.40 -22.68
N GLU A 25 -7.30 -8.51 -23.44
CA GLU A 25 -6.87 -8.51 -24.84
C GLU A 25 -7.79 -7.70 -25.76
N ALA A 26 -9.09 -7.70 -25.49
CA ALA A 26 -10.06 -6.88 -26.22
C ALA A 26 -9.81 -5.36 -26.06
N LEU A 27 -9.19 -4.94 -24.95
CA LEU A 27 -8.83 -3.53 -24.71
C LEU A 27 -7.40 -3.24 -25.17
N LYS A 28 -6.46 -4.10 -24.80
CA LYS A 28 -5.03 -4.00 -25.10
C LYS A 28 -4.45 -5.38 -25.35
N PRO A 29 -3.85 -5.65 -26.52
CA PRO A 29 -3.20 -6.92 -26.78
C PRO A 29 -2.15 -7.26 -25.72
N LEU A 30 -2.16 -8.52 -25.26
CA LEU A 30 -1.22 -9.05 -24.29
C LEU A 30 -0.05 -9.72 -25.02
N PHE A 31 1.16 -9.37 -24.61
CA PHE A 31 2.41 -9.99 -25.05
C PHE A 31 3.07 -10.61 -23.83
N VAL A 32 3.29 -11.93 -23.84
CA VAL A 32 3.85 -12.65 -22.69
C VAL A 32 5.29 -13.01 -22.98
N GLU A 33 6.18 -12.59 -22.08
CA GLU A 33 7.59 -12.91 -22.17
C GLU A 33 7.82 -14.43 -22.11
N PRO A 34 8.42 -15.05 -23.15
CA PRO A 34 8.68 -16.47 -23.14
C PRO A 34 9.85 -16.82 -22.21
N ARG A 35 9.81 -18.03 -21.63
CA ARG A 35 10.87 -18.55 -20.76
C ARG A 35 12.19 -18.78 -21.50
N SER A 36 12.13 -19.13 -22.79
CA SER A 36 13.30 -19.36 -23.63
C SER A 36 13.95 -18.04 -24.07
N LYS A 37 15.29 -18.02 -24.14
CA LYS A 37 16.03 -16.84 -24.62
C LYS A 37 15.72 -16.51 -26.09
N GLY A 38 15.37 -17.51 -26.90
CA GLY A 38 15.10 -17.35 -28.32
C GLY A 38 13.83 -16.54 -28.64
N GLY A 39 12.76 -16.70 -27.84
CA GLY A 39 11.49 -16.03 -28.12
C GLY A 39 11.37 -14.60 -27.60
N PHE A 40 12.32 -14.15 -26.76
CA PHE A 40 12.24 -12.83 -26.15
C PHE A 40 12.30 -11.71 -27.20
N SER A 41 13.29 -11.79 -28.10
CA SER A 41 13.52 -10.78 -29.13
C SER A 41 12.32 -10.63 -30.07
N GLU A 42 11.72 -11.75 -30.47
CA GLU A 42 10.53 -11.76 -31.30
C GLU A 42 9.33 -11.12 -30.58
N THR A 43 9.06 -11.56 -29.34
CA THR A 43 7.90 -11.07 -28.58
C THR A 43 8.02 -9.58 -28.27
N ILE A 44 9.21 -9.10 -27.87
CA ILE A 44 9.41 -7.69 -27.54
C ILE A 44 9.38 -6.81 -28.79
N SER A 45 9.87 -7.32 -29.93
CA SER A 45 9.78 -6.63 -31.22
C SER A 45 8.32 -6.48 -31.66
N ALA A 46 7.53 -7.55 -31.55
CA ALA A 46 6.10 -7.52 -31.85
C ALA A 46 5.33 -6.56 -30.92
N TYR A 47 5.68 -6.51 -29.63
CA TYR A 47 5.14 -5.54 -28.69
C TYR A 47 5.43 -4.10 -29.13
N TYR A 48 6.69 -3.75 -29.42
CA TYR A 48 7.04 -2.39 -29.85
C TYR A 48 6.39 -2.02 -31.18
N ALA A 49 6.35 -2.94 -32.15
CA ALA A 49 5.65 -2.71 -33.41
C ALA A 49 4.16 -2.40 -33.19
N ARG A 50 3.49 -3.12 -32.28
CA ARG A 50 2.09 -2.85 -31.93
C ARG A 50 1.90 -1.51 -31.24
N VAL A 51 2.81 -1.11 -30.35
CA VAL A 51 2.76 0.19 -29.67
C VAL A 51 2.98 1.34 -30.66
N ALA A 52 3.87 1.17 -31.63
CA ALA A 52 4.20 2.19 -32.64
C ALA A 52 3.18 2.29 -33.79
N ALA A 53 2.27 1.33 -33.93
CA ALA A 53 1.30 1.31 -35.02
C ALA A 53 0.34 2.53 -34.99
N PRO A 54 0.02 3.14 -36.14
CA PRO A 54 -0.97 4.21 -36.21
C PRO A 54 -2.33 3.76 -35.65
N GLY A 55 -2.94 4.59 -34.80
CA GLY A 55 -4.22 4.27 -34.16
C GLY A 55 -4.13 3.20 -33.05
N SER A 56 -2.93 2.86 -32.58
CA SER A 56 -2.76 1.92 -31.47
C SER A 56 -3.33 2.49 -30.16
N THR A 57 -4.10 1.68 -29.43
CA THR A 57 -4.52 1.94 -28.04
C THR A 57 -3.45 1.52 -27.02
N GLY A 58 -2.27 1.13 -27.51
CA GLY A 58 -1.18 0.54 -26.74
C GLY A 58 -1.26 -0.99 -26.67
N ALA A 59 -0.37 -1.57 -25.86
CA ALA A 59 -0.30 -3.00 -25.60
C ALA A 59 0.14 -3.24 -24.15
N THR A 60 0.01 -4.47 -23.66
CA THR A 60 0.49 -4.87 -22.34
C THR A 60 1.53 -5.97 -22.48
N PHE A 61 2.73 -5.73 -21.94
CA PHE A 61 3.82 -6.70 -21.91
C PHE A 61 3.91 -7.33 -20.50
N LEU A 62 3.63 -8.62 -20.43
CA LEU A 62 3.70 -9.45 -19.24
C LEU A 62 5.09 -10.07 -19.16
N ALA A 63 5.93 -9.47 -18.33
CA ALA A 63 7.33 -9.84 -18.19
C ALA A 63 7.66 -10.34 -16.78
N VAL A 64 8.64 -11.22 -16.67
CA VAL A 64 9.30 -11.55 -15.41
C VAL A 64 10.41 -10.54 -15.18
N CYS A 65 10.64 -10.13 -13.93
CA CYS A 65 11.80 -9.30 -13.60
C CYS A 65 13.11 -10.06 -13.89
N ARG A 66 13.72 -9.88 -15.07
CA ARG A 66 14.99 -10.51 -15.46
C ARG A 66 16.18 -9.59 -15.17
N GLY A 67 17.01 -9.94 -14.19
CA GLY A 67 18.28 -9.30 -13.86
C GLY A 67 18.90 -9.93 -12.59
N LYS A 68 20.09 -9.49 -12.16
CA LYS A 68 20.56 -9.65 -10.77
C LYS A 68 19.67 -8.84 -9.80
N PHE A 69 18.37 -9.02 -9.90
CA PHE A 69 17.36 -8.19 -9.27
C PHE A 69 16.37 -9.10 -8.56
N LEU A 70 16.20 -8.78 -7.28
CA LEU A 70 15.19 -9.22 -6.33
C LEU A 70 14.55 -10.58 -6.65
N SER A 71 14.96 -11.60 -5.91
CA SER A 71 14.18 -12.83 -5.71
C SER A 71 12.70 -12.50 -5.40
N GLY A 72 11.79 -13.46 -5.59
CA GLY A 72 10.38 -13.27 -5.25
C GLY A 72 10.19 -12.73 -3.84
N GLN A 73 10.97 -13.23 -2.87
CA GLN A 73 10.95 -12.76 -1.49
C GLN A 73 11.41 -11.30 -1.34
N GLU A 74 12.47 -10.91 -2.06
CA GLU A 74 12.93 -9.52 -2.08
C GLU A 74 11.92 -8.59 -2.77
N TRP A 75 11.20 -9.08 -3.79
CA TRP A 75 10.12 -8.33 -4.43
C TRP A 75 8.96 -8.10 -3.45
N TYR A 76 8.53 -9.13 -2.72
CA TYR A 76 7.49 -8.98 -1.69
C TYR A 76 7.92 -8.05 -0.57
N ARG A 77 9.16 -8.19 -0.08
CA ARG A 77 9.73 -7.28 0.91
C ARG A 77 9.69 -5.84 0.41
N GLN A 78 10.08 -5.60 -0.83
CA GLN A 78 10.06 -4.27 -1.43
C GLN A 78 8.64 -3.71 -1.56
N GLN A 79 7.66 -4.52 -1.98
CA GLN A 79 6.27 -4.05 -2.04
C GLN A 79 5.73 -3.69 -0.65
N ALA A 80 5.98 -4.53 0.35
CA ALA A 80 5.58 -4.24 1.74
C ALA A 80 6.25 -2.96 2.25
N SER A 81 7.56 -2.80 2.03
CA SER A 81 8.29 -1.60 2.42
C SER A 81 7.78 -0.34 1.73
N ARG A 82 7.40 -0.41 0.45
CA ARG A 82 6.78 0.72 -0.25
C ARG A 82 5.47 1.15 0.42
N ALA A 83 4.61 0.20 0.79
CA ALA A 83 3.36 0.52 1.50
C ALA A 83 3.61 1.17 2.86
N VAL A 84 4.56 0.64 3.65
CA VAL A 84 4.96 1.21 4.94
C VAL A 84 5.51 2.64 4.77
N ASN A 85 6.40 2.84 3.81
CA ASN A 85 7.01 4.14 3.54
C ASN A 85 5.98 5.18 3.08
N GLN A 86 4.97 4.74 2.33
CA GLN A 86 3.84 5.60 1.95
C GLN A 86 3.02 6.01 3.18
N ALA A 87 2.73 5.09 4.11
CA ALA A 87 2.02 5.41 5.34
C ALA A 87 2.79 6.40 6.23
N ILE A 88 4.12 6.21 6.37
CA ILE A 88 4.99 7.15 7.10
C ILE A 88 4.88 8.57 6.53
N GLY A 89 4.91 8.70 5.19
CA GLY A 89 4.76 9.99 4.51
C GLY A 89 3.38 10.66 4.67
N ARG A 90 2.36 9.94 5.17
CA ARG A 90 1.06 10.55 5.52
C ARG A 90 1.04 11.14 6.93
N VAL A 91 1.87 10.60 7.83
CA VAL A 91 1.98 11.03 9.23
C VAL A 91 2.88 12.25 9.36
N ILE A 92 4.05 12.24 8.71
CA ILE A 92 5.00 13.36 8.75
C ILE A 92 5.13 13.94 7.35
N ARG A 93 4.57 15.14 7.15
CA ARG A 93 4.38 15.73 5.80
C ARG A 93 5.42 16.77 5.43
N HIS A 94 5.96 17.49 6.42
CA HIS A 94 6.95 18.56 6.21
C HIS A 94 7.86 18.74 7.43
N ARG A 95 8.91 19.57 7.31
CA ARG A 95 9.93 19.78 8.35
C ARG A 95 9.42 20.39 9.68
N GLN A 96 8.21 20.94 9.66
CA GLN A 96 7.54 21.55 10.82
C GLN A 96 6.38 20.67 11.34
N ASP A 97 6.27 19.45 10.80
CA ASP A 97 5.30 18.45 11.20
C ASP A 97 5.99 17.44 12.12
N TYR A 98 5.26 16.87 13.08
CA TYR A 98 5.78 15.85 13.97
C TYR A 98 4.71 14.80 14.25
N GLY A 99 5.15 13.56 14.43
CA GLY A 99 4.26 12.45 14.73
C GLY A 99 5.03 11.25 15.21
N ALA A 100 4.30 10.30 15.80
CA ALA A 100 4.84 9.01 16.19
C ALA A 100 4.34 7.94 15.22
N VAL A 101 5.24 7.05 14.80
CA VAL A 101 4.92 5.88 13.98
C VAL A 101 5.37 4.63 14.72
N PHE A 102 4.46 3.68 14.90
CA PHE A 102 4.73 2.41 15.54
C PHE A 102 4.81 1.29 14.49
N LEU A 103 5.97 0.66 14.37
CA LEU A 103 6.19 -0.49 13.49
C LEU A 103 6.05 -1.77 14.31
N CYS A 104 4.81 -2.25 14.45
CA CYS A 104 4.48 -3.41 15.31
C CYS A 104 4.74 -4.75 14.61
N ASP A 105 5.95 -4.99 14.11
CA ASP A 105 6.35 -6.24 13.48
C ASP A 105 7.82 -6.57 13.80
N HIS A 106 8.07 -7.80 14.25
CA HIS A 106 9.39 -8.25 14.69
C HIS A 106 10.47 -8.10 13.61
N ARG A 107 10.09 -8.12 12.32
CA ARG A 107 11.02 -7.97 11.20
C ARG A 107 11.78 -6.65 11.25
N PHE A 108 11.17 -5.59 11.78
CA PHE A 108 11.81 -4.27 11.92
C PHE A 108 12.85 -4.21 13.05
N ALA A 109 13.01 -5.25 13.88
CA ALA A 109 14.14 -5.35 14.79
C ALA A 109 15.47 -5.55 14.01
N PHE A 110 15.41 -6.19 12.84
CA PHE A 110 16.60 -6.50 12.03
C PHE A 110 17.05 -5.32 11.16
N ALA A 111 18.35 -5.25 10.88
CA ALA A 111 18.95 -4.17 10.09
C ALA A 111 18.42 -4.15 8.64
N ASP A 112 18.21 -5.32 8.03
CA ASP A 112 17.81 -5.45 6.63
C ASP A 112 16.42 -4.88 6.35
N ALA A 113 15.47 -5.06 7.28
CA ALA A 113 14.14 -4.48 7.17
C ALA A 113 14.18 -2.96 7.38
N ARG A 114 14.96 -2.49 8.37
CA ARG A 114 15.17 -1.04 8.60
C ARG A 114 15.89 -0.36 7.44
N ALA A 115 16.76 -1.07 6.72
CA ALA A 115 17.40 -0.57 5.52
C ALA A 115 16.39 -0.26 4.38
N GLN A 116 15.18 -0.82 4.42
CA GLN A 116 14.13 -0.50 3.45
C GLN A 116 13.32 0.76 3.81
N LEU A 117 13.51 1.33 5.01
CA LEU A 117 12.88 2.59 5.40
C LEU A 117 13.58 3.79 4.74
N PRO A 118 12.94 4.97 4.63
CA PRO A 118 13.57 6.16 4.08
C PRO A 118 14.78 6.58 4.93
N SER A 119 15.84 7.08 4.29
CA SER A 119 17.09 7.47 4.97
C SER A 119 16.88 8.47 6.10
N TRP A 120 15.91 9.39 5.97
CA TRP A 120 15.59 10.38 7.00
C TRP A 120 14.86 9.76 8.22
N VAL A 121 14.25 8.58 8.08
CA VAL A 121 13.56 7.89 9.20
C VAL A 121 14.54 7.02 9.97
N ARG A 122 15.45 6.32 9.28
CA ARG A 122 16.33 5.29 9.86
C ARG A 122 17.04 5.69 11.16
N PRO A 123 17.63 6.90 11.29
CA PRO A 123 18.33 7.31 12.51
C PRO A 123 17.41 7.45 13.73
N HIS A 124 16.11 7.61 13.51
CA HIS A 124 15.11 7.84 14.55
C HIS A 124 14.33 6.57 14.93
N VAL A 125 14.59 5.43 14.26
CA VAL A 125 13.94 4.16 14.57
C VAL A 125 14.55 3.55 15.83
N ARG A 126 13.72 3.34 16.84
CA ARG A 126 14.09 2.67 18.09
C ARG A 126 13.40 1.31 18.17
N VAL A 127 14.14 0.29 18.61
CA VAL A 127 13.61 -1.05 18.87
C VAL A 127 13.39 -1.15 20.38
N TYR A 128 12.19 -1.58 20.77
CA TYR A 128 11.82 -1.74 22.17
C TYR A 128 11.44 -3.20 22.43
N ASP A 129 11.91 -3.72 23.54
CA ASP A 129 11.59 -5.02 24.13
C ASP A 129 10.56 -4.91 25.27
N ASN A 130 10.34 -3.69 25.78
CA ASN A 130 9.44 -3.41 26.89
C ASN A 130 8.43 -2.30 26.54
N PHE A 131 7.15 -2.61 26.71
CA PHE A 131 6.05 -1.68 26.44
C PHE A 131 6.10 -0.40 27.29
N GLY A 132 6.50 -0.50 28.56
CA GLY A 132 6.60 0.65 29.46
C GLY A 132 7.62 1.70 29.01
N HIS A 133 8.73 1.26 28.41
CA HIS A 133 9.73 2.17 27.84
C HIS A 133 9.17 2.93 26.62
N VAL A 134 8.39 2.26 25.77
CA VAL A 134 7.71 2.89 24.63
C VAL A 134 6.80 4.03 25.10
N ILE A 135 5.93 3.76 26.08
CA ILE A 135 4.97 4.75 26.58
C ILE A 135 5.68 5.96 27.18
N ARG A 136 6.76 5.74 27.95
CA ARG A 136 7.57 6.81 28.53
C ARG A 136 8.17 7.71 27.46
N ASP A 137 8.84 7.13 26.47
CA ASP A 137 9.52 7.86 25.41
C ASP A 137 8.53 8.65 24.54
N VAL A 138 7.38 8.05 24.20
CA VAL A 138 6.33 8.72 23.43
C VAL A 138 5.76 9.91 24.20
N ALA A 139 5.43 9.73 25.49
CA ALA A 139 4.92 10.81 26.32
C ALA A 139 5.95 11.96 26.49
N GLN A 140 7.24 11.63 26.56
CA GLN A 140 8.30 12.62 26.57
C GLN A 140 8.42 13.34 25.22
N PHE A 141 8.38 12.59 24.12
CA PHE A 141 8.46 13.15 22.76
C PHE A 141 7.38 14.20 22.51
N PHE A 142 6.11 13.89 22.78
CA PHE A 142 5.01 14.85 22.53
C PHE A 142 5.11 16.09 23.42
N ARG A 143 5.52 15.95 24.69
CA ARG A 143 5.75 17.11 25.59
C ARG A 143 6.86 18.03 25.09
N VAL A 144 7.93 17.47 24.50
CA VAL A 144 9.02 18.26 23.92
C VAL A 144 8.57 18.90 22.63
N ALA A 145 7.94 18.14 21.73
CA ALA A 145 7.47 18.62 20.44
C ALA A 145 6.49 19.79 20.56
N GLU A 146 5.53 19.72 21.49
CA GLU A 146 4.59 20.82 21.77
C GLU A 146 5.28 22.12 22.20
N ARG A 147 6.46 22.04 22.82
CA ARG A 147 7.23 23.21 23.27
C ARG A 147 8.16 23.76 22.20
N THR A 148 8.70 22.90 21.35
CA THR A 148 9.77 23.27 20.40
C THR A 148 9.27 23.50 18.98
N MET A 149 8.15 22.89 18.59
CA MET A 149 7.62 22.98 17.24
C MET A 149 6.64 24.15 17.10
N PRO A 150 6.60 24.83 15.94
CA PRO A 150 5.65 25.91 15.71
C PRO A 150 4.22 25.38 15.78
N ALA A 151 3.32 26.18 16.38
CA ALA A 151 1.92 25.83 16.46
C ALA A 151 1.35 25.62 15.05
N PRO A 152 0.49 24.60 14.84
CA PRO A 152 -0.18 24.39 13.56
C PRO A 152 -0.89 25.68 13.15
N ALA A 153 -0.68 26.13 11.90
CA ALA A 153 -1.40 27.28 11.38
C ALA A 153 -2.91 27.07 11.58
N PRO A 154 -3.66 28.07 12.07
CA PRO A 154 -5.10 27.97 12.18
C PRO A 154 -5.66 27.55 10.82
N ARG A 155 -6.36 26.41 10.76
CA ARG A 155 -7.06 26.01 9.53
C ARG A 155 -8.03 27.14 9.22
N ALA A 156 -7.78 27.86 8.13
CA ALA A 156 -8.73 28.82 7.59
C ALA A 156 -10.06 28.09 7.47
N THR A 157 -11.04 28.51 8.27
CA THR A 157 -12.43 28.11 8.08
C THR A 157 -12.78 28.43 6.64
N ALA A 158 -13.03 27.39 5.84
CA ALA A 158 -13.52 27.58 4.48
C ALA A 158 -14.71 28.54 4.53
N PRO A 159 -14.80 29.53 3.62
CA PRO A 159 -15.94 30.43 3.60
C PRO A 159 -17.20 29.59 3.37
N ASN A 160 -18.08 29.55 4.37
CA ASN A 160 -19.46 29.09 4.18
C ASN A 160 -20.07 29.96 3.07
N VAL A 161 -20.37 29.34 1.94
CA VAL A 161 -21.29 29.91 0.95
C VAL A 161 -22.62 30.09 1.68
N ARG A 162 -22.99 31.34 1.92
CA ARG A 162 -24.27 31.72 2.53
C ARG A 162 -25.34 31.58 1.47
N GLU A 163 -26.17 30.53 1.57
CA GLU A 163 -27.50 30.53 0.95
C GLU A 163 -28.40 31.50 1.74
N GLY A 164 -29.27 32.19 1.01
CA GLY A 164 -30.10 33.30 1.48
C GLY A 164 -31.07 32.94 2.61
N GLU A 165 -31.29 33.91 3.47
CA GLU A 165 -32.21 33.88 4.61
C GLU A 165 -33.66 34.12 4.16
N ASP A 166 -34.60 33.38 4.75
CA ASP A 166 -35.91 33.92 5.13
C ASP A 166 -36.35 33.33 6.50
N ALA A 167 -36.38 34.23 7.49
CA ALA A 167 -37.27 34.37 8.66
C ALA A 167 -37.38 33.35 9.85
N VAL A 168 -36.87 33.84 11.01
CA VAL A 168 -37.50 33.95 12.37
C VAL A 168 -37.55 32.73 13.35
N SER A 169 -36.73 32.74 14.43
CA SER A 169 -37.09 33.14 15.84
C SER A 169 -36.19 32.54 16.96
N GLU A 170 -35.76 33.42 17.88
CA GLU A 170 -35.36 33.32 19.31
C GLU A 170 -34.39 32.25 19.91
N ALA A 171 -33.22 32.79 20.31
CA ALA A 171 -32.54 32.75 21.64
C ALA A 171 -32.36 31.44 22.46
N LYS A 172 -31.09 30.97 22.57
CA LYS A 172 -30.31 30.86 23.84
C LYS A 172 -28.87 30.34 23.64
N SER A 173 -27.91 31.02 24.25
CA SER A 173 -26.55 30.54 24.62
C SER A 173 -26.63 29.92 26.04
N PRO A 174 -25.77 28.98 26.52
CA PRO A 174 -24.33 28.90 26.26
C PRO A 174 -23.66 27.49 26.17
N GLY A 175 -22.42 27.44 25.67
CA GLY A 175 -21.43 26.41 26.01
C GLY A 175 -20.86 25.57 24.86
N PRO A 176 -19.59 25.13 24.93
CA PRO A 176 -18.74 24.85 23.76
C PRO A 176 -19.04 23.50 23.11
N LEU A 177 -19.35 23.56 21.82
CA LEU A 177 -19.67 22.40 20.99
C LEU A 177 -18.40 21.85 20.34
N PHE A 178 -17.58 21.14 21.13
CA PHE A 178 -16.65 20.14 20.58
C PHE A 178 -16.66 18.91 21.49
N SER A 179 -17.70 18.09 21.34
CA SER A 179 -17.66 16.71 21.81
C SER A 179 -16.59 15.97 21.00
N THR A 180 -15.53 15.55 21.67
CA THR A 180 -14.55 14.61 21.17
C THR A 180 -15.21 13.25 20.95
N ARG A 181 -15.95 13.10 19.84
CA ARG A 181 -16.37 11.78 19.37
C ARG A 181 -15.12 11.03 18.91
N LYS A 182 -14.55 10.22 19.82
CA LYS A 182 -13.67 9.10 19.46
C LYS A 182 -14.32 8.36 18.29
N ALA A 183 -13.62 8.24 17.16
CA ALA A 183 -14.07 7.46 16.03
C ALA A 183 -14.14 5.99 16.48
N LYS A 184 -15.37 5.47 16.66
CA LYS A 184 -15.63 4.09 17.09
C LYS A 184 -15.68 3.09 15.93
N SER A 185 -15.50 3.52 14.68
CA SER A 185 -15.54 2.64 13.50
C SER A 185 -14.46 3.04 12.50
N LEU A 186 -13.56 2.10 12.24
CA LEU A 186 -12.40 2.22 11.34
C LEU A 186 -12.82 2.22 9.85
N ASP A 187 -13.99 1.64 9.55
CA ASP A 187 -14.43 1.29 8.19
C ASP A 187 -14.87 2.50 7.35
N LEU A 188 -15.16 3.63 8.00
CA LEU A 188 -15.64 4.84 7.33
C LEU A 188 -14.54 5.66 6.63
N HIS A 189 -13.26 5.39 6.91
CA HIS A 189 -12.14 6.20 6.40
C HIS A 189 -11.15 5.47 5.49
N VAL A 190 -11.36 4.17 5.25
CA VAL A 190 -10.54 3.36 4.36
C VAL A 190 -11.47 2.56 3.45
N PRO A 191 -11.82 3.08 2.26
CA PRO A 191 -12.78 2.44 1.35
C PRO A 191 -12.38 1.01 0.93
N SER A 192 -11.09 0.67 1.03
CA SER A 192 -10.54 -0.66 0.73
C SER A 192 -10.78 -1.70 1.83
N LEU A 193 -11.30 -1.32 3.00
CA LEU A 193 -11.57 -2.21 4.13
C LEU A 193 -13.04 -2.66 4.24
N LYS A 194 -13.89 -2.34 3.25
CA LYS A 194 -15.26 -2.87 3.22
C LYS A 194 -15.24 -4.40 3.09
N GLN A 195 -15.31 -5.10 4.21
CA GLN A 195 -15.76 -6.49 4.23
C GLN A 195 -17.18 -6.54 3.65
N ARG A 196 -17.37 -7.33 2.60
CA ARG A 196 -18.71 -7.70 2.15
C ARG A 196 -19.40 -8.43 3.30
N SER A 197 -20.43 -7.82 3.88
CA SER A 197 -21.21 -8.44 4.95
C SER A 197 -22.02 -9.62 4.39
N SER A 198 -21.65 -10.82 4.86
CA SER A 198 -22.48 -11.98 5.18
C SER A 198 -23.64 -12.36 4.23
N GLY A 199 -23.36 -13.34 3.37
CA GLY A 199 -24.32 -14.34 2.92
C GLY A 199 -23.58 -15.67 2.72
N SER A 200 -23.90 -16.67 3.55
CA SER A 200 -23.56 -18.13 3.59
C SER A 200 -22.30 -18.71 2.90
N PRO A 201 -21.69 -19.76 3.49
CA PRO A 201 -20.33 -20.21 3.16
C PRO A 201 -20.31 -20.99 1.85
N ALA A 202 -19.66 -20.45 0.83
CA ALA A 202 -19.33 -21.19 -0.38
C ALA A 202 -17.85 -20.97 -0.71
N ALA A 203 -17.07 -22.04 -0.49
CA ALA A 203 -15.71 -22.32 -0.97
C ALA A 203 -14.61 -21.29 -0.65
N GLY A 204 -13.52 -21.79 -0.08
CA GLY A 204 -12.37 -21.03 0.38
C GLY A 204 -11.84 -20.01 -0.63
N ASP A 205 -11.45 -18.86 -0.10
CA ASP A 205 -10.95 -17.70 -0.84
C ASP A 205 -9.62 -18.03 -1.54
N PRO A 206 -9.62 -18.27 -2.87
CA PRO A 206 -8.46 -18.80 -3.60
C PRO A 206 -7.36 -17.76 -3.78
N GLU A 207 -7.61 -16.47 -3.50
CA GLU A 207 -6.58 -15.42 -3.55
C GLU A 207 -5.54 -15.58 -2.43
N SER A 208 -5.96 -16.05 -1.25
CA SER A 208 -5.04 -16.36 -0.14
C SER A 208 -4.22 -17.62 -0.40
N SER A 209 -4.77 -18.58 -1.15
CA SER A 209 -4.14 -19.88 -1.43
C SER A 209 -2.92 -19.75 -2.35
N LEU A 210 -2.90 -18.76 -3.26
CA LEU A 210 -1.79 -18.56 -4.19
C LEU A 210 -0.50 -18.11 -3.49
N CYS A 211 -0.61 -17.44 -2.34
CA CYS A 211 0.52 -16.97 -1.53
C CYS A 211 1.09 -18.07 -0.63
N VAL A 212 0.25 -19.01 -0.15
CA VAL A 212 0.63 -20.03 0.84
C VAL A 212 1.38 -21.21 0.21
N GLU A 213 1.09 -21.56 -1.04
CA GLU A 213 1.78 -22.68 -1.72
C GLU A 213 3.27 -22.44 -1.99
N TYR A 214 3.77 -21.20 -1.91
CA TYR A 214 5.19 -20.89 -2.16
C TYR A 214 6.06 -20.99 -0.90
N GLU A 215 5.46 -21.09 0.29
CA GLU A 215 6.19 -21.25 1.57
C GLU A 215 6.59 -22.71 1.86
N GLN A 216 6.21 -23.67 0.99
CA GLN A 216 6.43 -25.10 1.19
C GLN A 216 7.39 -25.69 0.14
N GLU A 217 8.65 -25.29 0.16
CA GLU A 217 9.75 -26.11 -0.40
C GLU A 217 10.61 -26.62 0.77
N PRO A 218 10.92 -27.92 0.85
CA PRO A 218 11.66 -28.50 1.97
C PRO A 218 13.14 -28.12 1.90
N VAL A 219 13.67 -27.70 3.05
CA VAL A 219 15.12 -27.59 3.31
C VAL A 219 15.75 -28.96 3.05
N PRO A 220 16.80 -29.08 2.22
CA PRO A 220 17.49 -30.36 2.08
C PRO A 220 18.17 -30.71 3.40
N ALA A 221 17.86 -31.92 3.91
CA ALA A 221 18.52 -32.47 5.08
C ALA A 221 20.03 -32.61 4.81
N ARG A 222 20.81 -32.29 5.85
CA ARG A 222 22.28 -32.39 5.88
C ARG A 222 22.81 -33.77 5.53
#